data_AF-A0A3L8NX09-F1
#
_entry.id   AF-A0A3L8NX09-F1
#
_cell.length_a   1.000
_cell.length_b   1.000
_cell.length_c   1.000
_cell.angle_alpha   90.00
_cell.angle_beta   90.00
_cell.angle_gamma   90.00
#
_symmetry.space_group_name_H-M   'P 1'
#
loop_
_entity.id
_entity.type
_entity.pdbx_description
1 polymer ?
#
loop_
_entity_poly.entity_id
_entity_poly.type
_entity_poly.pdbx_seq_one_letter_code
_entity_poly.pdbx_strand_id
1 'polypeptide(L)'
;MRLLRWRLHPDRRSARHPDRASVAQGDVRLDLHQATRSRQRRAAGGDQEDRQLARGPRAVKGVVDSWNSTRARDGTYAEALHLELLAGALRLARLGFRVHPCAPGGKAPMLRDWPRRASSDAYTITAWWDRYRMANVAVVTGAPGPDVLDVDVRPGGNGFDALEVLRSHGLLAGATAVVDTPSGGQHLYFAGTGRRTSSPAGRFLDYKATGGYVLVPPSQIWSGDDLVGGYRFRAELTGLDTALDWPAALDLLRPPPQPRPAAKPGTRSFGRRVSLWQLAASVRSARAGERNNILFRAGCAARRHGLDLETLREPAREAGLSEAEIDQTLDSAKRMVDRERGA
;
A
#
# COMPACT_ATOMS: atom_id res chain seq x y z
N MET A 1 8.13 22.32 -17.20
CA MET A 1 8.56 21.26 -16.27
C MET A 1 9.67 21.80 -15.37
N ARG A 2 9.37 22.14 -14.11
CA ARG A 2 10.36 22.50 -13.08
C ARG A 2 10.08 21.66 -11.84
N LEU A 3 10.94 20.68 -11.57
CA LEU A 3 11.02 20.00 -10.27
C LEU A 3 11.55 21.01 -9.25
N LEU A 4 10.69 21.55 -8.39
CA LEU A 4 11.09 22.44 -7.31
C LEU A 4 11.50 21.61 -6.08
N ARG A 5 12.79 21.73 -5.75
CA ARG A 5 13.40 21.23 -4.51
C ARG A 5 12.78 21.92 -3.30
N TRP A 6 12.47 21.14 -2.27
CA TRP A 6 12.24 21.62 -0.91
C TRP A 6 13.44 22.46 -0.46
N ARG A 7 13.23 23.73 -0.12
CA ARG A 7 14.25 24.58 0.52
C ARG A 7 13.96 24.64 2.02
N LEU A 8 14.82 24.00 2.80
CA LEU A 8 15.05 24.42 4.18
C LEU A 8 16.18 25.46 4.17
N HIS A 9 16.06 26.47 5.02
CA HIS A 9 17.00 27.59 5.15
C HIS A 9 18.47 27.12 5.25
N PRO A 10 19.43 27.77 4.59
CA PRO A 10 20.83 27.42 4.72
C PRO A 10 21.44 28.18 5.90
N ASP A 11 22.01 27.45 6.86
CA ASP A 11 23.13 28.00 7.62
C ASP A 11 24.39 27.21 7.28
N ARG A 12 25.37 27.91 6.72
CA ARG A 12 26.62 27.34 6.23
C ARG A 12 27.65 27.40 7.35
N ARG A 13 28.08 26.25 7.84
CA ARG A 13 29.49 26.05 8.25
C ARG A 13 30.01 24.75 7.69
N SER A 14 31.16 24.84 7.05
CA SER A 14 31.88 23.75 6.43
C SER A 14 32.31 22.73 7.49
N ALA A 15 31.86 21.48 7.34
CA ALA A 15 32.44 20.33 7.99
C ALA A 15 32.65 19.24 6.94
N ARG A 16 33.88 18.74 6.85
CA ARG A 16 34.29 17.67 5.95
C ARG A 16 33.43 16.43 6.24
N HIS A 17 32.85 15.84 5.19
CA HIS A 17 32.05 14.62 5.28
C HIS A 17 32.91 13.45 5.78
N PRO A 18 32.57 12.77 6.89
CA PRO A 18 33.13 11.47 7.18
C PRO A 18 32.48 10.41 6.28
N ASP A 19 33.25 9.38 5.99
CA ASP A 19 32.95 8.28 5.09
C ASP A 19 31.69 7.50 5.52
N ARG A 20 30.67 7.44 4.65
CA ARG A 20 29.32 6.90 4.94
C ARG A 20 29.32 5.43 5.36
N ALA A 21 30.32 4.65 4.95
CA ALA A 21 30.47 3.25 5.34
C ALA A 21 30.87 3.09 6.82
N SER A 22 31.58 4.07 7.40
CA SER A 22 32.09 3.99 8.78
C SER A 22 31.02 4.29 9.83
N VAL A 23 30.10 5.22 9.54
CA VAL A 23 29.01 5.61 10.45
C VAL A 23 27.97 4.49 10.58
N ALA A 24 27.61 3.85 9.45
CA ALA A 24 26.72 2.70 9.45
C ALA A 24 27.29 1.51 10.27
N GLN A 25 28.61 1.26 10.20
CA GLN A 25 29.24 0.19 10.98
C GLN A 25 29.28 0.46 12.49
N GLY A 26 29.33 1.73 12.92
CA GLY A 26 29.32 2.12 14.33
C GLY A 26 27.97 1.90 15.01
N ASP A 27 26.89 2.34 14.35
CA ASP A 27 25.51 2.22 14.86
C ASP A 27 25.01 0.76 14.83
N VAL A 28 25.39 0.00 13.80
CA VAL A 28 25.10 -1.45 13.69
C VAL A 28 25.73 -2.24 14.85
N ARG A 29 26.95 -1.86 15.29
CA ARG A 29 27.64 -2.55 16.41
C ARG A 29 26.95 -2.33 17.75
N LEU A 30 26.48 -1.12 18.04
CA LEU A 30 25.73 -0.83 19.27
C LEU A 30 24.40 -1.60 19.31
N ASP A 31 23.76 -1.74 18.15
CA ASP A 31 22.47 -2.41 18.01
C ASP A 31 22.56 -3.93 18.17
N LEU A 32 23.58 -4.55 17.59
CA LEU A 32 23.87 -5.97 17.74
C LEU A 32 24.29 -6.32 19.19
N HIS A 33 25.03 -5.43 19.87
CA HIS A 33 25.46 -5.66 21.26
C HIS A 33 24.27 -5.72 22.24
N GLN A 34 23.24 -4.90 22.01
CA GLN A 34 22.01 -4.93 22.80
C GLN A 34 21.18 -6.21 22.54
N ALA A 35 21.06 -6.63 21.27
CA ALA A 35 20.37 -7.88 20.91
C ALA A 35 21.02 -9.12 21.56
N THR A 36 22.36 -9.13 21.64
CA THR A 36 23.12 -10.23 22.24
C THR A 36 22.93 -10.32 23.77
N ARG A 37 22.79 -9.18 24.47
CA ARG A 37 22.46 -9.16 25.92
C ARG A 37 21.06 -9.66 26.23
N SER A 38 20.10 -9.44 25.33
CA SER A 38 18.73 -9.95 25.47
C SER A 38 18.67 -11.48 25.31
N ARG A 39 19.50 -12.07 24.43
CA ARG A 39 19.64 -13.54 24.27
C ARG A 39 20.07 -14.23 25.56
N GLN A 40 20.99 -13.62 26.31
CA GLN A 40 21.52 -14.19 27.56
C GLN A 40 20.49 -14.20 28.71
N ARG A 41 19.41 -13.41 28.63
CA ARG A 41 18.42 -13.27 29.73
C ARG A 41 17.20 -14.18 29.63
N ARG A 42 16.95 -14.87 28.50
CA ARG A 42 15.72 -15.67 28.28
C ARG A 42 15.93 -17.02 27.61
N ALA A 43 17.00 -17.73 27.98
CA ALA A 43 17.18 -19.14 27.62
C ALA A 43 16.18 -20.04 28.40
N ALA A 44 14.89 -20.02 28.05
CA ALA A 44 13.88 -20.97 28.58
C ALA A 44 12.57 -21.10 27.75
N GLY A 45 12.49 -20.61 26.50
CA GLY A 45 11.21 -20.61 25.75
C GLY A 45 11.26 -20.74 24.22
N GLY A 46 12.41 -21.09 23.61
CA GLY A 46 12.61 -21.00 22.15
C GLY A 46 11.79 -21.98 21.29
N ASP A 47 11.38 -23.12 21.83
CA ASP A 47 10.87 -24.24 21.02
C ASP A 47 9.46 -24.04 20.42
N GLN A 48 8.64 -23.18 21.03
CA GLN A 48 7.24 -23.00 20.61
C GLN A 48 7.10 -21.93 19.51
N GLU A 49 7.91 -20.87 19.55
CA GLU A 49 7.95 -19.82 18.53
C GLU A 49 8.61 -20.31 17.23
N ASP A 50 9.66 -21.14 17.34
CA ASP A 50 10.40 -21.69 16.20
C ASP A 50 9.52 -22.57 15.28
N ARG A 51 8.61 -23.35 15.87
CA ARG A 51 7.63 -24.20 15.14
C ARG A 51 6.55 -23.38 14.44
N GLN A 52 6.21 -22.19 14.95
CA GLN A 52 5.16 -21.34 14.38
C GLN A 52 5.67 -20.42 13.27
N LEU A 53 6.94 -20.01 13.31
CA LEU A 53 7.62 -19.29 12.22
C LEU A 53 7.83 -20.18 10.97
N ALA A 54 8.04 -21.48 11.15
CA ALA A 54 8.19 -22.45 10.07
C ALA A 54 6.92 -22.66 9.22
N ARG A 55 5.76 -22.16 9.67
CA ARG A 55 4.46 -22.30 8.99
C ARG A 55 4.09 -21.09 8.13
N GLY A 56 5.05 -20.34 7.56
CA GLY A 56 4.76 -19.31 6.55
C GLY A 56 3.93 -19.86 5.36
N PRO A 57 3.34 -19.01 4.50
CA PRO A 57 2.64 -19.47 3.31
C PRO A 57 3.59 -20.32 2.44
N ARG A 58 3.20 -21.54 2.04
CA ARG A 58 4.04 -22.46 1.23
C ARG A 58 4.59 -21.79 -0.05
N ALA A 59 3.83 -20.86 -0.64
CA ALA A 59 4.22 -20.09 -1.82
C ALA A 59 5.38 -19.09 -1.57
N VAL A 60 5.55 -18.59 -0.34
CA VAL A 60 6.63 -17.65 0.01
C VAL A 60 7.94 -18.40 0.25
N LYS A 61 7.89 -19.63 0.77
CA LYS A 61 9.09 -20.45 1.02
C LYS A 61 9.85 -20.76 -0.28
N GLY A 62 9.17 -21.10 -1.37
CA GLY A 62 9.83 -21.36 -2.67
C GLY A 62 10.49 -20.13 -3.29
N VAL A 63 9.89 -18.95 -3.13
CA VAL A 63 10.47 -17.67 -3.58
C VAL A 63 11.71 -17.33 -2.75
N VAL A 64 11.66 -17.52 -1.43
CA VAL A 64 12.79 -17.27 -0.51
C VAL A 64 13.94 -18.25 -0.78
N ASP A 65 13.65 -19.54 -0.95
CA ASP A 65 14.65 -20.56 -1.20
C ASP A 65 15.36 -20.33 -2.56
N SER A 66 14.62 -19.91 -3.60
CA SER A 66 15.16 -19.54 -4.91
C SER A 66 15.96 -18.22 -4.90
N TRP A 67 15.53 -17.23 -4.12
CA TRP A 67 16.26 -15.97 -3.95
C TRP A 67 17.60 -16.17 -3.25
N ASN A 68 17.60 -16.97 -2.18
CA ASN A 68 18.80 -17.31 -1.42
C ASN A 68 19.79 -18.13 -2.27
N SER A 69 19.31 -19.00 -3.18
CA SER A 69 20.20 -19.84 -4.01
C SER A 69 20.89 -19.09 -5.15
N THR A 70 20.25 -18.05 -5.71
CA THR A 70 20.73 -17.42 -6.95
C THR A 70 21.70 -16.27 -6.69
N ARG A 71 21.56 -15.56 -5.56
CA ARG A 71 22.34 -14.34 -5.26
C ARG A 71 23.23 -14.39 -4.02
N ALA A 72 23.26 -15.51 -3.29
CA ALA A 72 24.33 -15.80 -2.33
C ALA A 72 25.72 -15.98 -2.98
N ARG A 73 25.84 -15.80 -4.31
CA ARG A 73 27.10 -15.91 -5.06
C ARG A 73 28.05 -14.73 -4.78
N ASP A 74 27.53 -13.57 -4.40
CA ASP A 74 28.30 -12.43 -3.88
C ASP A 74 28.07 -12.27 -2.37
N GLY A 75 28.71 -13.14 -1.58
CA GLY A 75 28.50 -13.25 -0.14
C GLY A 75 28.69 -11.93 0.64
N THR A 76 29.48 -10.99 0.13
CA THR A 76 29.70 -9.68 0.75
C THR A 76 28.49 -8.75 0.67
N TYR A 77 27.79 -8.71 -0.47
CA TYR A 77 26.58 -7.89 -0.64
C TYR A 77 25.42 -8.45 0.19
N ALA A 78 25.23 -9.77 0.15
CA ALA A 78 24.15 -10.42 0.89
C ALA A 78 24.28 -10.20 2.40
N GLU A 79 25.51 -10.27 2.93
CA GLU A 79 25.77 -10.01 4.36
C GLU A 79 25.60 -8.53 4.70
N ALA A 80 26.11 -7.61 3.87
CA ALA A 80 25.92 -6.17 4.09
C ALA A 80 24.42 -5.79 4.09
N LEU A 81 23.66 -6.26 3.11
CA LEU A 81 22.22 -6.00 3.02
C LEU A 81 21.46 -6.62 4.20
N HIS A 82 21.84 -7.82 4.63
CA HIS A 82 21.27 -8.46 5.81
C HIS A 82 21.43 -7.57 7.06
N LEU A 83 22.65 -7.09 7.31
CA LEU A 83 22.95 -6.22 8.45
C LEU A 83 22.20 -4.89 8.36
N GLU A 84 22.10 -4.30 7.16
CA GLU A 84 21.33 -3.06 6.94
C GLU A 84 19.83 -3.25 7.23
N LEU A 85 19.22 -4.34 6.73
CA LEU A 85 17.81 -4.63 6.95
C LEU A 85 17.51 -4.88 8.43
N LEU A 86 18.34 -5.66 9.11
CA LEU A 86 18.21 -5.91 10.54
C LEU A 86 18.37 -4.61 11.35
N ALA A 87 19.40 -3.81 11.08
CA ALA A 87 19.62 -2.55 11.76
C ALA A 87 18.47 -1.56 11.53
N GLY A 88 17.94 -1.49 10.31
CA GLY A 88 16.75 -0.70 9.98
C GLY A 88 15.52 -1.12 10.79
N ALA A 89 15.25 -2.42 10.87
CA ALA A 89 14.15 -2.96 11.66
C ALA A 89 14.29 -2.64 13.15
N LEU A 90 15.50 -2.81 13.72
CA LEU A 90 15.78 -2.50 15.12
C LEU A 90 15.66 -1.01 15.42
N ARG A 91 16.13 -0.13 14.53
CA ARG A 91 15.99 1.32 14.68
C ARG A 91 14.52 1.74 14.77
N LEU A 92 13.67 1.20 13.89
CA LEU A 92 12.23 1.47 13.92
C LEU A 92 11.56 0.93 15.18
N ALA A 93 11.97 -0.25 15.63
CA ALA A 93 11.48 -0.84 16.87
C ALA A 93 11.80 0.02 18.11
N ARG A 94 12.97 0.67 18.15
CA ARG A 94 13.32 1.62 19.22
C ARG A 94 12.45 2.87 19.25
N LEU A 95 11.91 3.26 18.10
CA LEU A 95 10.91 4.33 18.01
C LEU A 95 9.50 3.85 18.44
N GLY A 96 9.39 2.62 18.95
CA GLY A 96 8.13 2.02 19.40
C GLY A 96 7.32 1.37 18.28
N PHE A 97 7.81 1.37 17.04
CA PHE A 97 7.04 0.83 15.91
C PHE A 97 7.11 -0.68 15.85
N ARG A 98 5.95 -1.28 15.60
CA ARG A 98 5.87 -2.73 15.38
C ARG A 98 6.21 -3.03 13.93
N VAL A 99 7.26 -3.81 13.73
CA VAL A 99 7.74 -4.23 12.41
C VAL A 99 7.43 -5.70 12.15
N HIS A 100 7.44 -6.10 10.87
CA HIS A 100 7.42 -7.50 10.48
C HIS A 100 8.19 -7.72 9.16
N PRO A 101 8.69 -8.94 8.90
CA PRO A 101 9.35 -9.27 7.65
C PRO A 101 8.36 -9.39 6.48
N CYS A 102 8.78 -8.89 5.32
CA CYS A 102 8.17 -9.10 4.01
C CYS A 102 9.14 -9.85 3.09
N ALA A 103 8.59 -10.46 2.04
CA ALA A 103 9.34 -11.25 1.08
C ALA A 103 10.55 -10.46 0.53
N PRO A 104 11.74 -11.08 0.43
CA PRO A 104 12.91 -10.45 -0.19
C PRO A 104 12.57 -9.88 -1.56
N GLY A 105 12.95 -8.63 -1.79
CA GLY A 105 12.67 -7.94 -3.05
C GLY A 105 11.19 -7.68 -3.38
N GLY A 106 10.27 -8.03 -2.48
CA GLY A 106 8.83 -7.95 -2.69
C GLY A 106 8.09 -7.28 -1.53
N LYS A 107 6.77 -7.21 -1.64
CA LYS A 107 5.91 -6.54 -0.64
C LYS A 107 5.12 -7.49 0.26
N ALA A 108 5.04 -8.77 -0.08
CA ALA A 108 4.17 -9.73 0.60
C ALA A 108 4.66 -10.05 2.03
N PRO A 109 3.81 -9.99 3.07
CA PRO A 109 4.19 -10.37 4.43
C PRO A 109 4.60 -11.84 4.53
N MET A 110 5.66 -12.13 5.29
CA MET A 110 6.13 -13.51 5.50
C MET A 110 5.42 -14.20 6.67
N LEU A 111 4.94 -13.43 7.64
CA LEU A 111 4.21 -13.94 8.79
C LEU A 111 2.73 -14.14 8.44
N ARG A 112 2.18 -15.32 8.77
CA ARG A 112 0.72 -15.45 8.90
C ARG A 112 0.25 -14.54 10.02
N ASP A 113 -0.88 -13.87 9.83
CA ASP A 113 -1.42 -12.96 10.84
C ASP A 113 -0.42 -11.88 11.29
N TRP A 114 0.32 -11.35 10.31
CA TRP A 114 1.31 -10.29 10.50
C TRP A 114 0.80 -9.10 11.34
N PRO A 115 -0.48 -8.65 11.32
CA PRO A 115 -0.87 -7.46 12.09
C PRO A 115 -0.72 -7.67 13.60
N ARG A 116 -1.07 -8.88 14.07
CA ARG A 116 -0.94 -9.26 15.47
C ARG A 116 0.48 -9.68 15.84
N ARG A 117 1.21 -10.27 14.89
CA ARG A 117 2.57 -10.77 15.13
C ARG A 117 3.68 -9.74 14.97
N ALA A 118 3.42 -8.62 14.30
CA ALA A 118 4.39 -7.55 14.21
C ALA A 118 4.80 -7.08 15.61
N SER A 119 6.10 -6.83 15.78
CA SER A 119 6.72 -6.65 17.08
C SER A 119 7.70 -5.47 17.08
N SER A 120 7.87 -4.83 18.23
CA SER A 120 8.95 -3.90 18.52
C SER A 120 9.99 -4.52 19.47
N ASP A 121 9.84 -5.81 19.81
CA ASP A 121 10.81 -6.53 20.63
C ASP A 121 12.05 -6.90 19.81
N ALA A 122 13.21 -6.39 20.24
CA ALA A 122 14.47 -6.57 19.54
C ALA A 122 14.85 -8.05 19.38
N TYR A 123 14.55 -8.89 20.38
CA TYR A 123 14.88 -10.32 20.32
C TYR A 123 14.08 -11.02 19.21
N THR A 124 12.77 -10.82 19.20
CA THR A 124 11.86 -11.33 18.17
C THR A 124 12.29 -10.89 16.77
N ILE A 125 12.64 -9.61 16.61
CA ILE A 125 13.10 -9.05 15.33
C ILE A 125 14.41 -9.68 14.89
N THR A 126 15.42 -9.76 15.76
CA THR A 126 16.70 -10.41 15.42
C THR A 126 16.48 -11.87 15.02
N ALA A 127 15.63 -12.62 15.73
CA ALA A 127 15.32 -14.00 15.38
C ALA A 127 14.67 -14.14 13.98
N TRP A 128 13.82 -13.19 13.58
CA TRP A 128 13.25 -13.17 12.22
C TRP A 128 14.30 -12.94 11.15
N TRP A 129 15.21 -11.98 11.35
CA TRP A 129 16.23 -11.65 10.35
C TRP A 129 17.38 -12.66 10.33
N ASP A 130 17.68 -13.37 11.41
CA ASP A 130 18.58 -14.52 11.39
C ASP A 130 18.06 -15.63 10.47
N ARG A 131 16.73 -15.84 10.47
CA ARG A 131 16.06 -16.85 9.65
C ARG A 131 15.80 -16.38 8.21
N TYR A 132 15.46 -15.10 8.04
CA TYR A 132 15.08 -14.50 6.77
C TYR A 132 16.00 -13.31 6.47
N ARG A 133 17.27 -13.61 6.19
CA ARG A 133 18.35 -12.62 6.13
C ARG A 133 18.09 -11.42 5.22
N MET A 134 17.42 -11.67 4.09
CA MET A 134 17.12 -10.66 3.08
C MET A 134 15.65 -10.18 3.10
N ALA A 135 14.91 -10.44 4.18
CA ALA A 135 13.52 -10.00 4.28
C ALA A 135 13.43 -8.47 4.30
N ASN A 136 12.52 -7.93 3.50
CA ASN A 136 12.17 -6.51 3.56
C ASN A 136 11.53 -6.18 4.91
N VAL A 137 11.71 -4.94 5.36
CA VAL A 137 11.14 -4.41 6.60
C VAL A 137 9.80 -3.72 6.29
N ALA A 138 8.75 -4.09 7.01
CA ALA A 138 7.48 -3.40 7.01
C ALA A 138 7.10 -2.91 8.40
N VAL A 139 6.47 -1.73 8.47
CA VAL A 139 5.90 -1.14 9.70
C VAL A 139 4.38 -1.25 9.64
N VAL A 140 3.77 -1.72 10.72
CA VAL A 140 2.30 -1.71 10.87
C VAL A 140 1.81 -0.28 11.06
N THR A 141 0.80 0.11 10.30
CA THR A 141 0.20 1.46 10.38
C THR A 141 -1.00 1.51 11.33
N GLY A 142 -1.34 2.70 11.80
CA GLY A 142 -2.32 2.93 12.86
C GLY A 142 -1.69 2.93 14.26
N ALA A 143 -2.35 3.61 15.20
CA ALA A 143 -1.86 3.72 16.58
C ALA A 143 -1.59 2.34 17.23
N PRO A 144 -0.48 2.18 17.98
CA PRO A 144 0.51 3.19 18.35
C PRO A 144 1.60 3.44 17.30
N GLY A 145 1.55 2.81 16.12
CA GLY A 145 2.44 3.09 14.99
C GLY A 145 2.03 4.33 14.19
N PRO A 146 2.68 4.61 13.05
CA PRO A 146 2.35 5.76 12.19
C PRO A 146 1.06 5.57 11.40
N ASP A 147 0.41 6.68 11.06
CA ASP A 147 -0.40 6.75 9.86
C ASP A 147 0.46 7.28 8.70
N VAL A 148 0.16 6.81 7.49
CA VAL A 148 0.97 7.14 6.30
C VAL A 148 0.05 7.54 5.15
N LEU A 149 0.31 8.71 4.57
CA LEU A 149 -0.24 9.07 3.27
C LEU A 149 0.72 8.55 2.19
N ASP A 150 0.29 7.50 1.49
CA ASP A 150 1.02 6.86 0.41
C ASP A 150 0.58 7.47 -0.93
N VAL A 151 1.52 8.16 -1.57
CA VAL A 151 1.38 8.87 -2.83
C VAL A 151 1.87 7.96 -3.94
N ASP A 152 0.94 7.39 -4.69
CA ASP A 152 1.26 6.42 -5.73
C ASP A 152 1.64 7.07 -7.05
N VAL A 153 2.55 6.40 -7.77
CA VAL A 153 2.83 6.63 -9.19
C VAL A 153 2.70 5.30 -9.90
N ARG A 154 1.83 5.23 -10.92
CA ARG A 154 1.60 4.02 -11.71
C ARG A 154 1.11 4.35 -13.12
N PRO A 155 1.12 3.40 -14.06
CA PRO A 155 0.45 3.59 -15.34
C PRO A 155 -1.01 4.04 -15.13
N GLY A 156 -1.40 5.14 -15.77
CA GLY A 156 -2.75 5.71 -15.64
C GLY A 156 -2.89 6.90 -14.68
N GLY A 157 -1.85 7.26 -13.90
CA GLY A 157 -1.86 8.50 -13.13
C GLY A 157 -0.92 8.52 -11.92
N ASN A 158 -0.90 9.65 -11.23
CA ASN A 158 -0.07 9.85 -10.04
C ASN A 158 -0.81 10.67 -8.97
N GLY A 159 -0.40 10.51 -7.71
CA GLY A 159 -1.02 11.18 -6.57
C GLY A 159 -0.52 12.59 -6.29
N PHE A 160 0.45 13.11 -7.05
CA PHE A 160 1.08 14.39 -6.73
C PHE A 160 0.15 15.59 -6.94
N ASP A 161 -0.80 15.52 -7.87
CA ASP A 161 -1.81 16.57 -8.05
C ASP A 161 -2.71 16.68 -6.81
N ALA A 162 -3.17 15.53 -6.30
CA ALA A 162 -3.96 15.48 -5.07
C ALA A 162 -3.12 15.91 -3.85
N LEU A 163 -1.85 15.50 -3.79
CA LEU A 163 -0.91 15.92 -2.76
C LEU A 163 -0.72 17.44 -2.74
N GLU A 164 -0.61 18.09 -3.91
CA GLU A 164 -0.45 19.54 -4.02
C GLU A 164 -1.70 20.29 -3.55
N VAL A 165 -2.90 19.75 -3.82
CA VAL A 165 -4.15 20.29 -3.26
C VAL A 165 -4.14 20.23 -1.73
N LEU A 166 -3.75 19.09 -1.13
CA LEU A 166 -3.63 18.98 0.33
C LEU A 166 -2.57 19.94 0.90
N ARG A 167 -1.43 20.09 0.19
CA ARG A 167 -0.34 20.99 0.56
C ARG A 167 -0.78 22.45 0.60
N SER A 168 -1.47 22.91 -0.45
CA SER A 168 -1.91 24.31 -0.56
C SER A 168 -2.94 24.70 0.51
N HIS A 169 -3.61 23.71 1.11
CA HIS A 169 -4.54 23.89 2.23
C HIS A 169 -3.90 23.61 3.61
N GLY A 170 -2.57 23.45 3.67
CA GLY A 170 -1.84 23.28 4.93
C GLY A 170 -1.96 21.89 5.58
N LEU A 171 -2.64 20.94 4.95
CA LEU A 171 -2.92 19.61 5.55
C LEU A 171 -1.67 18.72 5.68
N LEU A 172 -0.56 19.07 5.02
CA LEU A 172 0.68 18.30 5.07
C LEU A 172 1.72 18.84 6.06
N ALA A 173 1.45 19.96 6.74
CA ALA A 173 2.41 20.62 7.63
C ALA A 173 2.88 19.73 8.80
N GLY A 174 2.03 18.78 9.21
CA GLY A 174 2.33 17.84 10.29
C GLY A 174 3.13 16.59 9.87
N ALA A 175 3.54 16.46 8.61
CA ALA A 175 4.30 15.29 8.17
C ALA A 175 5.72 15.32 8.74
N THR A 176 6.11 14.30 9.51
CA THR A 176 7.40 14.29 10.22
C THR A 176 8.51 13.55 9.48
N ALA A 177 8.14 12.66 8.54
CA ALA A 177 9.10 12.01 7.66
C ALA A 177 8.51 11.82 6.26
N VAL A 178 9.40 11.78 5.28
CA VAL A 178 9.08 11.45 3.89
C VAL A 178 10.00 10.33 3.42
N VAL A 179 9.41 9.29 2.86
CA VAL A 179 10.15 8.19 2.22
C VAL A 179 9.83 8.19 0.73
N ASP A 180 10.86 8.21 -0.10
CA ASP A 180 10.70 7.96 -1.54
C ASP A 180 10.48 6.46 -1.79
N THR A 181 9.51 6.13 -2.63
CA THR A 181 9.19 4.74 -2.97
C THR A 181 9.84 4.34 -4.30
N PRO A 182 10.09 3.05 -4.54
CA PRO A 182 10.67 2.58 -5.81
C PRO A 182 9.84 2.89 -7.06
N SER A 183 8.52 3.09 -6.92
CA SER A 183 7.66 3.46 -8.05
C SER A 183 7.73 4.94 -8.43
N GLY A 184 8.52 5.75 -7.70
CA GLY A 184 8.61 7.21 -7.87
C GLY A 184 7.58 7.99 -7.04
N GLY A 185 6.83 7.31 -6.18
CA GLY A 185 5.89 7.88 -5.23
C GLY A 185 6.54 8.28 -3.90
N GLN A 186 5.71 8.59 -2.89
CA GLN A 186 6.16 9.01 -1.56
C GLN A 186 5.27 8.49 -0.44
N HIS A 187 5.86 8.10 0.68
CA HIS A 187 5.14 7.94 1.95
C HIS A 187 5.38 9.17 2.82
N LEU A 188 4.32 9.84 3.26
CA LEU A 188 4.38 10.92 4.25
C LEU A 188 3.86 10.39 5.59
N TYR A 189 4.66 10.51 6.65
CA TYR A 189 4.37 9.92 7.96
C TYR A 189 3.76 10.94 8.92
N PHE A 190 2.75 10.50 9.65
CA PHE A 190 1.99 11.27 10.64
C PHE A 190 1.79 10.44 11.91
N ALA A 191 1.42 11.10 13.01
CA ALA A 191 0.98 10.41 14.22
C ALA A 191 -0.17 9.46 13.93
N GLY A 192 -0.07 8.25 14.46
CA GLY A 192 -1.05 7.20 14.23
C GLY A 192 -2.39 7.52 14.86
N THR A 193 -3.44 7.07 14.19
CA THR A 193 -4.82 7.17 14.70
C THR A 193 -5.49 5.80 14.73
N GLY A 194 -6.67 5.72 15.34
CA GLY A 194 -7.53 4.54 15.27
C GLY A 194 -8.29 4.40 13.95
N ARG A 195 -8.04 5.27 12.95
CA ARG A 195 -8.74 5.21 11.66
C ARG A 195 -8.34 3.97 10.88
N ARG A 196 -9.26 3.47 10.06
CA ARG A 196 -8.97 2.38 9.13
C ARG A 196 -8.30 2.91 7.87
N THR A 197 -7.47 2.07 7.28
CA THR A 197 -6.92 2.31 5.93
C THR A 197 -8.05 2.60 4.92
N SER A 198 -7.88 3.63 4.09
CA SER A 198 -8.85 4.01 3.05
C SER A 198 -8.19 4.80 1.93
N SER A 199 -8.85 4.90 0.77
CA SER A 199 -8.30 5.55 -0.42
C SER A 199 -9.40 6.34 -1.15
N PRO A 200 -9.20 7.64 -1.44
CA PRO A 200 -10.10 8.39 -2.30
C PRO A 200 -9.99 7.91 -3.76
N ALA A 201 -11.14 7.58 -4.35
CA ALA A 201 -11.21 7.05 -5.70
C ALA A 201 -10.58 8.00 -6.74
N GLY A 202 -9.72 7.45 -7.60
CA GLY A 202 -9.10 8.19 -8.71
C GLY A 202 -8.07 9.25 -8.31
N ARG A 203 -7.67 9.32 -7.03
CA ARG A 203 -6.69 10.32 -6.56
C ARG A 203 -5.28 9.79 -6.41
N PHE A 204 -5.06 8.49 -6.61
CA PHE A 204 -3.74 7.85 -6.49
C PHE A 204 -3.07 8.16 -5.13
N LEU A 205 -3.89 8.27 -4.09
CA LEU A 205 -3.51 8.43 -2.70
C LEU A 205 -4.14 7.28 -1.91
N ASP A 206 -3.35 6.67 -1.05
CA ASP A 206 -3.80 5.69 -0.07
C ASP A 206 -3.46 6.21 1.33
N TYR A 207 -4.45 6.31 2.21
CA TYR A 207 -4.20 6.56 3.63
C TYR A 207 -4.07 5.22 4.35
N LYS A 208 -2.82 4.85 4.66
CA LYS A 208 -2.46 3.62 5.39
C LYS A 208 -2.51 3.93 6.89
N ALA A 209 -3.48 3.33 7.56
CA ALA A 209 -3.71 3.48 8.99
C ALA A 209 -3.99 2.11 9.60
N THR A 210 -4.86 1.98 10.60
CA THR A 210 -5.15 0.71 11.27
C THR A 210 -5.52 -0.39 10.26
N GLY A 211 -4.89 -1.56 10.42
CA GLY A 211 -5.08 -2.74 9.56
C GLY A 211 -4.22 -2.74 8.29
N GLY A 212 -3.37 -1.73 8.10
CA GLY A 212 -2.40 -1.64 7.01
C GLY A 212 -0.95 -1.82 7.47
N TYR A 213 -0.04 -1.79 6.50
CA TYR A 213 1.40 -1.67 6.71
C TYR A 213 2.01 -0.93 5.52
N VAL A 214 3.24 -0.46 5.71
CA VAL A 214 4.07 0.09 4.63
C VAL A 214 5.46 -0.52 4.68
N LEU A 215 6.07 -0.72 3.50
CA LEU A 215 7.50 -1.00 3.44
C LEU A 215 8.29 0.29 3.72
N VAL A 216 9.44 0.12 4.34
CA VAL A 216 10.28 1.21 4.84
C VAL A 216 11.75 0.98 4.49
N PRO A 217 12.58 2.02 4.44
CA PRO A 217 14.01 1.85 4.23
C PRO A 217 14.64 0.94 5.32
N PRO A 218 15.58 0.04 4.96
CA PRO A 218 16.27 -0.05 3.67
C PRO A 218 15.67 -1.08 2.70
N SER A 219 14.37 -1.41 2.81
CA SER A 219 13.71 -2.38 1.92
C SER A 219 13.90 -2.05 0.43
N GLN A 220 13.91 -3.10 -0.40
CA GLN A 220 14.14 -3.01 -1.83
C GLN A 220 13.10 -3.78 -2.63
N ILE A 221 12.79 -3.31 -3.83
CA ILE A 221 11.91 -3.98 -4.77
C ILE A 221 12.72 -4.45 -5.97
N TRP A 222 12.48 -5.69 -6.38
CA TRP A 222 13.15 -6.35 -7.49
C TRP A 222 12.11 -6.90 -8.48
N SER A 223 12.50 -6.97 -9.74
CA SER A 223 11.73 -7.58 -10.82
C SER A 223 12.60 -8.63 -11.49
N GLY A 224 12.39 -9.91 -11.16
CA GLY A 224 13.29 -10.97 -11.57
C GLY A 224 14.72 -10.67 -11.10
N ASP A 225 15.64 -10.57 -12.07
CA ASP A 225 17.04 -10.34 -11.76
C ASP A 225 17.44 -8.88 -11.49
N ASP A 226 16.54 -7.94 -11.74
CA ASP A 226 16.85 -6.50 -11.72
C ASP A 226 16.34 -5.79 -10.47
N LEU A 227 17.19 -4.95 -9.87
CA LEU A 227 16.79 -4.04 -8.81
C LEU A 227 15.93 -2.91 -9.41
N VAL A 228 14.64 -2.88 -9.04
CA VAL A 228 13.75 -1.78 -9.41
C VAL A 228 14.08 -0.54 -8.59
N GLY A 229 14.36 -0.72 -7.29
CA GLY A 229 14.81 0.36 -6.43
C GLY A 229 14.58 0.11 -4.95
N GLY A 230 15.20 0.95 -4.12
CA GLY A 230 15.05 0.92 -2.65
C GLY A 230 14.19 2.06 -2.12
N TYR A 231 13.51 1.81 -1.00
CA TYR A 231 12.88 2.86 -0.20
C TYR A 231 13.98 3.73 0.43
N ARG A 232 13.81 5.06 0.41
CA ARG A 232 14.81 6.00 0.98
C ARG A 232 14.18 7.09 1.82
N PHE A 233 14.69 7.30 3.03
CA PHE A 233 14.33 8.46 3.85
C PHE A 233 14.86 9.74 3.20
N ARG A 234 14.01 10.74 3.00
CA ARG A 234 14.45 12.11 2.67
C ARG A 234 14.89 12.91 3.88
N ALA A 235 14.31 12.60 5.03
CA ALA A 235 14.65 13.13 6.33
C ALA A 235 14.49 12.00 7.36
N GLU A 236 15.31 12.02 8.40
CA GLU A 236 15.21 11.05 9.48
C GLU A 236 13.91 11.23 10.25
N LEU A 237 13.34 10.11 10.67
CA LEU A 237 12.14 10.06 11.47
C LEU A 237 12.51 10.34 12.94
N THR A 238 12.20 11.55 13.42
CA THR A 238 12.57 12.02 14.78
C THR A 238 11.41 12.06 15.77
N GLY A 239 10.17 11.79 15.32
CA GLY A 239 8.97 11.81 16.15
C GLY A 239 7.69 11.75 15.31
N LEU A 240 6.54 11.56 15.96
CA LEU A 240 5.22 11.55 15.32
C LEU A 240 4.21 12.24 16.22
N ASP A 241 4.11 13.56 16.10
CA ASP A 241 3.33 14.36 17.05
C ASP A 241 2.00 14.87 16.46
N THR A 242 1.92 14.95 15.13
CA THR A 242 0.76 15.51 14.43
C THR A 242 0.10 14.45 13.56
N ALA A 243 -1.19 14.20 13.79
CA ALA A 243 -2.01 13.36 12.92
C ALA A 243 -2.47 14.14 11.69
N LEU A 244 -2.61 13.46 10.55
CA LEU A 244 -3.25 14.03 9.37
C LEU A 244 -4.76 14.17 9.63
N ASP A 245 -5.33 15.34 9.38
CA ASP A 245 -6.79 15.50 9.32
C ASP A 245 -7.33 14.85 8.03
N TRP A 246 -7.45 13.53 8.09
CA TRP A 246 -7.89 12.73 6.96
C TRP A 246 -9.33 13.02 6.51
N PRO A 247 -10.32 13.28 7.39
CA PRO A 247 -11.63 13.76 6.97
C PRO A 247 -11.57 15.06 6.15
N ALA A 248 -10.83 16.07 6.62
CA ALA A 248 -10.67 17.30 5.87
C ALA A 248 -10.01 17.05 4.51
N ALA A 249 -9.00 16.16 4.46
CA ALA A 249 -8.38 15.74 3.21
C ALA A 249 -9.39 15.06 2.26
N LEU A 250 -10.25 14.18 2.75
CA LEU A 250 -11.29 13.52 1.95
C LEU A 250 -12.34 14.49 1.42
N ASP A 251 -12.77 15.45 2.25
CA ASP A 251 -13.73 16.48 1.84
C ASP A 251 -13.13 17.38 0.75
N LEU A 252 -11.88 17.80 0.91
CA LEU A 252 -11.16 18.60 -0.06
C LEU A 252 -10.89 17.85 -1.38
N LEU A 253 -10.62 16.54 -1.30
CA LEU A 253 -10.40 15.67 -2.45
C LEU A 253 -11.71 15.07 -2.99
N ARG A 254 -12.87 15.48 -2.50
CA ARG A 254 -14.13 15.08 -3.10
C ARG A 254 -14.24 15.76 -4.47
N PRO A 255 -14.55 15.03 -5.56
CA PRO A 255 -14.89 15.71 -6.81
C PRO A 255 -16.09 16.62 -6.58
N PRO A 256 -16.13 17.81 -7.22
CA PRO A 256 -17.31 18.67 -7.12
C PRO A 256 -18.55 17.88 -7.55
N PRO A 257 -19.71 18.09 -6.90
CA PRO A 257 -20.93 17.43 -7.32
C PRO A 257 -21.15 17.72 -8.81
N GLN A 258 -21.25 16.66 -9.62
CA GLN A 258 -21.53 16.87 -11.04
C GLN A 258 -22.83 17.65 -11.17
N PRO A 259 -22.90 18.72 -11.98
CA PRO A 259 -24.14 19.40 -12.24
C PRO A 259 -25.14 18.36 -12.70
N ARG A 260 -26.23 18.16 -11.95
CA ARG A 260 -27.36 17.40 -12.47
C ARG A 260 -27.78 18.13 -13.75
N PRO A 261 -27.87 17.45 -14.91
CA PRO A 261 -28.41 18.08 -16.10
C PRO A 261 -29.71 18.78 -15.71
N ALA A 262 -29.80 20.09 -15.95
CA ALA A 262 -31.01 20.84 -15.67
C ALA A 262 -32.17 20.07 -16.32
N ALA A 263 -33.14 19.64 -15.51
CA ALA A 263 -34.34 19.03 -16.05
C ALA A 263 -34.93 20.05 -17.03
N LYS A 264 -35.00 19.69 -18.32
CA LYS A 264 -35.64 20.55 -19.32
C LYS A 264 -37.05 20.88 -18.80
N PRO A 265 -37.45 22.15 -18.70
CA PRO A 265 -38.82 22.50 -18.34
C PRO A 265 -39.74 21.90 -19.41
N GLY A 266 -40.53 20.89 -19.06
CA GLY A 266 -41.52 20.30 -19.97
C GLY A 266 -41.68 18.79 -19.95
N THR A 267 -40.73 18.00 -19.45
CA THR A 267 -40.99 16.56 -19.26
C THR A 267 -41.59 16.31 -17.89
N ARG A 268 -42.92 16.33 -17.82
CA ARG A 268 -43.67 15.71 -16.71
C ARG A 268 -43.09 14.31 -16.51
N SER A 269 -42.57 14.05 -15.31
CA SER A 269 -42.06 12.76 -14.91
C SER A 269 -43.22 11.77 -14.77
N PHE A 270 -43.65 11.18 -15.89
CA PHE A 270 -44.11 9.81 -15.84
C PHE A 270 -42.90 8.96 -15.47
N GLY A 271 -43.01 8.19 -14.37
CA GLY A 271 -41.91 7.42 -13.78
C GLY A 271 -41.01 6.82 -14.84
N ARG A 272 -39.71 7.14 -14.77
CA ARG A 272 -38.72 6.83 -15.81
C ARG A 272 -38.61 5.31 -15.99
N ARG A 273 -39.43 4.74 -16.88
CA ARG A 273 -39.31 3.35 -17.32
C ARG A 273 -37.95 3.24 -18.01
N VAL A 274 -37.01 2.54 -17.38
CA VAL A 274 -35.76 2.15 -18.03
C VAL A 274 -36.12 1.26 -19.21
N SER A 275 -35.72 1.66 -20.42
CA SER A 275 -35.97 0.90 -21.64
C SER A 275 -34.87 -0.14 -21.82
N LEU A 276 -35.27 -1.41 -21.98
CA LEU A 276 -34.35 -2.51 -22.33
C LEU A 276 -33.53 -2.21 -23.58
N TRP A 277 -34.14 -1.58 -24.58
CA TRP A 277 -33.46 -1.20 -25.82
C TRP A 277 -32.31 -0.23 -25.56
N GLN A 278 -32.46 0.71 -24.63
CA GLN A 278 -31.40 1.67 -24.28
C GLN A 278 -30.24 1.00 -23.55
N LEU A 279 -30.54 0.04 -22.66
CA LEU A 279 -29.52 -0.75 -21.98
C LEU A 279 -28.73 -1.61 -22.97
N ALA A 280 -29.44 -2.31 -23.87
CA ALA A 280 -28.83 -3.12 -24.93
C ALA A 280 -27.95 -2.26 -25.87
N ALA A 281 -28.44 -1.10 -26.32
CA ALA A 281 -27.67 -0.20 -27.16
C ALA A 281 -26.39 0.33 -26.48
N SER A 282 -26.47 0.63 -25.17
CA SER A 282 -25.29 1.03 -24.39
C SER A 282 -24.24 -0.07 -24.30
N VAL A 283 -24.65 -1.33 -24.13
CA VAL A 283 -23.72 -2.47 -24.09
C VAL A 283 -23.07 -2.68 -25.45
N ARG A 284 -23.84 -2.68 -26.53
CA ARG A 284 -23.36 -2.87 -27.91
C ARG A 284 -22.30 -1.83 -28.32
N SER A 285 -22.45 -0.60 -27.85
CA SER A 285 -21.55 0.52 -28.19
C SER A 285 -20.32 0.63 -27.28
N ALA A 286 -20.12 -0.32 -26.36
CA ALA A 286 -19.03 -0.27 -25.39
C ALA A 286 -17.64 -0.42 -26.05
N ARG A 287 -16.73 0.50 -25.71
CA ARG A 287 -15.34 0.48 -26.19
C ARG A 287 -14.52 -0.61 -25.50
N ALA A 288 -13.48 -1.10 -26.18
CA ALA A 288 -12.53 -2.03 -25.59
C ALA A 288 -11.95 -1.45 -24.27
N GLY A 289 -12.00 -2.24 -23.19
CA GLY A 289 -11.64 -1.82 -21.83
C GLY A 289 -12.81 -1.38 -20.94
N GLU A 290 -13.98 -1.03 -21.51
CA GLU A 290 -15.15 -0.57 -20.75
C GLU A 290 -16.34 -1.55 -20.78
N ARG A 291 -16.28 -2.57 -21.64
CA ARG A 291 -17.36 -3.55 -21.92
C ARG A 291 -17.95 -4.19 -20.67
N ASN A 292 -17.11 -4.78 -19.82
CA ASN A 292 -17.55 -5.42 -18.58
C ASN A 292 -18.19 -4.42 -17.59
N ASN A 293 -17.65 -3.21 -17.50
CA ASN A 293 -18.20 -2.17 -16.63
C ASN A 293 -19.57 -1.67 -17.11
N ILE A 294 -19.75 -1.51 -18.43
CA ILE A 294 -21.02 -1.08 -19.02
C ILE A 294 -22.06 -2.19 -18.89
N LEU A 295 -21.71 -3.44 -19.17
CA LEU A 295 -22.58 -4.60 -18.96
C LEU A 295 -23.01 -4.73 -17.50
N PHE A 296 -22.09 -4.56 -16.55
CA PHE A 296 -22.40 -4.61 -15.12
C PHE A 296 -23.44 -3.55 -14.71
N ARG A 297 -23.26 -2.31 -15.19
CA ARG A 297 -24.21 -1.22 -14.91
C ARG A 297 -25.57 -1.46 -15.55
N ALA A 298 -25.58 -1.94 -16.80
CA ALA A 298 -26.80 -2.30 -17.51
C ALA A 298 -27.55 -3.44 -16.79
N GLY A 299 -26.84 -4.46 -16.32
CA GLY A 299 -27.39 -5.56 -15.52
C GLY A 299 -27.98 -5.08 -14.20
N CYS A 300 -27.28 -4.20 -13.46
CA CYS A 300 -27.81 -3.62 -12.23
C CYS A 300 -29.11 -2.84 -12.48
N ALA A 301 -29.14 -2.04 -13.55
CA ALA A 301 -30.33 -1.29 -13.94
C ALA A 301 -31.49 -2.22 -14.32
N ALA A 302 -31.26 -3.20 -15.19
CA ALA A 302 -32.25 -4.18 -15.59
C ALA A 302 -32.84 -4.91 -14.36
N ARG A 303 -31.98 -5.41 -13.46
CA ARG A 303 -32.40 -6.10 -12.24
C ARG A 303 -33.23 -5.21 -11.30
N ARG A 304 -32.83 -3.95 -11.09
CA ARG A 304 -33.60 -3.00 -10.25
C ARG A 304 -34.98 -2.71 -10.80
N HIS A 305 -35.13 -2.72 -12.12
CA HIS A 305 -36.40 -2.47 -12.82
C HIS A 305 -37.19 -3.73 -13.15
N GLY A 306 -36.75 -4.92 -12.69
CA GLY A 306 -37.45 -6.18 -12.94
C GLY A 306 -37.40 -6.64 -14.40
N LEU A 307 -36.42 -6.15 -15.17
CA LEU A 307 -36.22 -6.50 -16.56
C LEU A 307 -35.35 -7.77 -16.66
N ASP A 308 -35.57 -8.55 -17.71
CA ASP A 308 -34.84 -9.78 -17.95
C ASP A 308 -33.38 -9.50 -18.35
N LEU A 309 -32.45 -10.08 -17.59
CA LEU A 309 -31.00 -9.93 -17.78
C LEU A 309 -30.49 -10.66 -19.01
N GLU A 310 -31.19 -11.71 -19.45
CA GLU A 310 -30.80 -12.50 -20.62
C GLU A 310 -30.80 -11.65 -21.90
N THR A 311 -31.64 -10.61 -21.94
CA THR A 311 -31.70 -9.65 -23.06
C THR A 311 -30.43 -8.83 -23.27
N LEU A 312 -29.49 -8.82 -22.30
CA LEU A 312 -28.21 -8.10 -22.39
C LEU A 312 -27.07 -8.98 -22.94
N ARG A 313 -27.27 -10.30 -23.07
CA ARG A 313 -26.22 -11.23 -23.52
C ARG A 313 -25.83 -11.01 -24.96
N GLU A 314 -26.80 -10.93 -25.87
CA GLU A 314 -26.55 -10.72 -27.30
C GLU A 314 -25.81 -9.38 -27.56
N PRO A 315 -26.23 -8.23 -27.00
CA PRO A 315 -25.44 -6.99 -27.08
C PRO A 315 -24.02 -7.10 -26.53
N ALA A 316 -23.81 -7.92 -25.49
CA ALA A 316 -22.50 -8.13 -24.89
C ALA A 316 -21.58 -8.97 -25.80
N ARG A 317 -22.13 -9.98 -26.47
CA ARG A 317 -21.42 -10.76 -27.50
C ARG A 317 -21.00 -9.88 -28.67
N GLU A 318 -21.92 -9.05 -29.16
CA GLU A 318 -21.64 -8.10 -30.24
C GLU A 318 -20.58 -7.06 -29.85
N ALA A 319 -20.55 -6.67 -28.57
CA ALA A 319 -19.49 -5.82 -28.04
C ALA A 319 -18.15 -6.56 -27.90
N GLY A 320 -18.10 -7.89 -28.07
CA GLY A 320 -16.88 -8.70 -28.05
C GLY A 320 -16.49 -9.20 -26.65
N LEU A 321 -17.48 -9.53 -25.80
CA LEU A 321 -17.28 -10.26 -24.55
C LEU A 321 -17.47 -11.77 -24.75
N SER A 322 -16.70 -12.59 -24.03
CA SER A 322 -16.88 -14.04 -24.00
C SER A 322 -18.05 -14.46 -23.11
N GLU A 323 -18.61 -15.67 -23.33
CA GLU A 323 -19.70 -16.20 -22.50
C GLU A 323 -19.38 -16.20 -21.01
N ALA A 324 -18.16 -16.60 -20.64
CA ALA A 324 -17.71 -16.64 -19.25
C ALA A 324 -17.68 -15.23 -18.61
N GLU A 325 -17.27 -14.21 -19.36
CA GLU A 325 -17.27 -12.82 -18.89
C GLU A 325 -18.69 -12.26 -18.73
N ILE A 326 -19.59 -12.62 -19.65
CA ILE A 326 -21.00 -12.24 -19.61
C ILE A 326 -21.67 -12.84 -18.38
N ASP A 327 -21.51 -14.15 -18.17
CA ASP A 327 -22.05 -14.87 -17.00
C ASP A 327 -21.56 -14.25 -15.69
N GLN A 328 -20.24 -14.09 -15.55
CA GLN A 328 -19.63 -13.54 -14.35
C GLN A 328 -20.15 -12.12 -14.05
N THR A 329 -20.33 -11.30 -15.09
CA THR A 329 -20.74 -9.91 -14.96
C THR A 329 -22.22 -9.79 -14.59
N LEU A 330 -23.10 -10.54 -15.24
CA LEU A 330 -24.54 -10.55 -14.96
C LEU A 330 -24.84 -11.14 -13.57
N ASP A 331 -24.12 -12.20 -13.17
CA ASP A 331 -24.20 -12.76 -11.82
C ASP A 331 -23.75 -11.75 -10.75
N SER A 332 -22.67 -11.02 -11.03
CA SER A 332 -22.19 -9.96 -10.13
C SER A 332 -23.24 -8.86 -9.96
N ALA A 333 -23.86 -8.42 -11.06
CA ALA A 333 -24.90 -7.39 -11.03
C ALA A 333 -26.14 -7.86 -10.26
N LYS A 334 -26.58 -9.11 -10.47
CA LYS A 334 -27.69 -9.73 -9.73
C LYS A 334 -27.40 -9.77 -8.23
N ARG A 335 -26.23 -10.29 -7.82
CA ARG A 335 -25.82 -10.36 -6.40
C ARG A 335 -25.77 -8.99 -5.74
N MET A 336 -25.31 -7.95 -6.44
CA MET A 336 -25.25 -6.59 -5.89
C MET A 336 -26.65 -6.04 -5.59
N VAL A 337 -27.57 -6.12 -6.56
CA VAL A 337 -28.93 -5.60 -6.38
C VAL A 337 -29.74 -6.42 -5.37
N ASP A 338 -29.53 -7.73 -5.33
CA ASP A 338 -30.20 -8.59 -4.35
C ASP A 338 -29.71 -8.26 -2.90
N ARG A 339 -28.43 -7.89 -2.72
CA ARG A 339 -27.91 -7.37 -1.43
C ARG A 339 -28.50 -6.01 -1.05
N GLU A 340 -28.66 -5.10 -2.02
CA GLU A 340 -29.28 -3.78 -1.80
C GLU A 340 -30.75 -3.88 -1.35
N ARG A 341 -31.48 -4.93 -1.74
CA ARG A 341 -32.89 -5.13 -1.39
C ARG A 341 -33.11 -5.87 -0.07
N GLY A 342 -32.09 -6.56 0.44
CA GLY A 342 -32.13 -7.32 1.69
C GLY A 342 -31.52 -6.61 2.90
N ALA A 343 -31.05 -5.37 2.74
CA ALA A 343 -30.50 -4.50 3.78
C ALA A 343 -31.46 -3.34 4.07
#